data_AF-A0A7S0WT03-F1
#
_entry.id   AF-A0A7S0WT03-F1
#
_cell.length_a   1.000
_cell.length_b   1.000
_cell.length_c   1.000
_cell.angle_alpha   90.00
_cell.angle_beta   90.00
_cell.angle_gamma   90.00
#
_symmetry.space_group_name_H-M   'P 1'
#
loop_
_entity.id
_entity.type
_entity.pdbx_description
1 polymer ?
#
loop_
_entity_poly.entity_id
_entity_poly.type
_entity_poly.pdbx_seq_one_letter_code
_entity_poly.pdbx_strand_id
1 'polypeptide(L)'
;EDYNFDGKPDVIEFNAQVQGGAPVYGVKALLQLRYQFKGTVRLKMYSLAYLSYSSPAPGGALYTDGELVLQQRSPITDRKYNGLYDSPMLSSNSPSFVQAVEGATELQFESIIKSYLDRNYTTAYQNNFPVWKPGPGNSFTLNMRIRIPPNQVVWIRPQVIEMLKFGWIQFLATYVVLWWLFSWLQFFAFRYRLVDSRVISDVQPKAQRF
;
A
#
# COMPACT_ATOMS: atom_id res chain seq x y z
N GLU A 1 -20.43 4.79 -8.98
CA GLU A 1 -21.21 5.74 -8.16
C GLU A 1 -20.32 6.39 -7.12
N ASP A 2 -20.62 7.63 -6.76
CA ASP A 2 -19.97 8.41 -5.70
C ASP A 2 -21.05 8.66 -4.64
N TYR A 3 -20.92 8.00 -3.48
CA TYR A 3 -21.91 8.04 -2.40
C TYR A 3 -21.64 9.15 -1.40
N ASN A 4 -20.38 9.59 -1.27
CA ASN A 4 -19.97 10.61 -0.32
C ASN A 4 -19.76 12.00 -0.97
N PHE A 5 -19.98 12.11 -2.28
CA PHE A 5 -19.88 13.33 -3.09
C PHE A 5 -18.48 13.97 -3.04
N ASP A 6 -17.43 13.17 -2.83
CA ASP A 6 -16.04 13.65 -2.78
C ASP A 6 -15.38 13.76 -4.17
N GLY A 7 -16.14 13.45 -5.23
CA GLY A 7 -15.70 13.46 -6.62
C GLY A 7 -14.82 12.25 -6.99
N LYS A 8 -14.78 11.20 -6.16
CA LYS A 8 -14.11 9.93 -6.44
C LYS A 8 -15.14 8.82 -6.58
N PRO A 9 -14.90 7.84 -7.48
CA PRO A 9 -15.77 6.68 -7.55
C PRO A 9 -15.61 5.85 -6.28
N ASP A 10 -16.70 5.65 -5.54
CA ASP A 10 -16.77 4.74 -4.39
C ASP A 10 -17.10 3.31 -4.84
N VAL A 11 -17.87 3.19 -5.93
CA VAL A 11 -18.30 1.90 -6.47
C VAL A 11 -18.12 1.87 -7.99
N ILE A 12 -17.54 0.78 -8.47
CA ILE A 12 -17.43 0.43 -9.89
C ILE A 12 -18.33 -0.77 -10.14
N GLU A 13 -19.32 -0.60 -11.01
CA GLU A 13 -20.19 -1.68 -11.47
C GLU A 13 -19.72 -2.17 -12.83
N PHE A 14 -19.53 -3.48 -12.93
CA PHE A 14 -19.13 -4.16 -14.15
C PHE A 14 -20.17 -5.22 -14.48
N ASN A 15 -20.81 -5.07 -15.63
CA ASN A 15 -21.79 -6.01 -16.14
C ASN A 15 -21.28 -6.58 -17.46
N ALA A 16 -21.15 -7.89 -17.55
CA ALA A 16 -20.78 -8.59 -18.77
C ALA A 16 -21.78 -9.70 -19.05
N GLN A 17 -22.23 -9.80 -20.30
CA GLN A 17 -23.14 -10.83 -20.73
C GLN A 17 -22.51 -11.61 -21.88
N VAL A 18 -22.53 -12.93 -21.77
CA VAL A 18 -22.05 -13.84 -22.80
C VAL A 18 -23.22 -14.71 -23.22
N GLN A 19 -23.46 -14.79 -24.52
CA GLN A 19 -24.40 -15.76 -25.09
C GLN A 19 -23.63 -16.97 -25.57
N GLY A 20 -24.12 -18.17 -25.27
CA GLY A 20 -23.46 -19.42 -25.64
C GLY A 20 -24.45 -20.58 -25.61
N GLY A 21 -24.21 -21.61 -26.42
CA GLY A 21 -25.04 -22.81 -26.44
C GLY A 21 -24.64 -23.87 -25.40
N ALA A 22 -23.65 -23.59 -24.56
CA ALA A 22 -23.10 -24.55 -23.60
C ALA A 22 -23.32 -24.08 -22.16
N PRO A 23 -23.69 -24.99 -21.24
CA PRO A 23 -23.87 -24.66 -19.84
C PRO A 23 -22.58 -24.15 -19.21
N VAL A 24 -22.66 -23.03 -18.49
CA VAL A 24 -21.53 -22.42 -17.77
C VAL A 24 -21.45 -23.00 -16.36
N TYR A 25 -20.33 -23.65 -16.03
CA TYR A 25 -20.06 -24.19 -14.69
C TYR A 25 -19.10 -23.34 -13.87
N GLY A 26 -18.41 -22.40 -14.50
CA GLY A 26 -17.44 -21.56 -13.81
C GLY A 26 -17.05 -20.34 -14.60
N VAL A 27 -16.55 -19.34 -13.86
CA VAL A 27 -16.20 -18.02 -14.38
C VAL A 27 -14.87 -17.62 -13.78
N LYS A 28 -13.97 -17.16 -14.64
CA LYS A 28 -12.77 -16.43 -14.25
C LYS A 28 -12.82 -15.07 -14.90
N ALA A 29 -12.77 -14.02 -14.09
CA ALA A 29 -12.72 -12.64 -14.56
C ALA A 29 -11.48 -11.97 -14.00
N LEU A 30 -10.80 -11.20 -14.84
CA LEU A 30 -9.67 -10.38 -14.48
C LEU A 30 -9.87 -9.01 -15.08
N LEU A 31 -10.00 -8.02 -14.21
CA LEU A 31 -10.22 -6.64 -14.58
C LEU A 31 -8.99 -5.83 -14.21
N GLN A 32 -8.53 -5.02 -15.15
CA GLN A 32 -7.44 -4.08 -14.93
C GLN A 32 -8.00 -2.69 -14.65
N LEU A 33 -7.58 -2.09 -13.54
CA LEU A 33 -8.05 -0.78 -13.09
C LEU A 33 -6.85 0.13 -12.82
N ARG A 34 -6.96 1.41 -13.17
CA ARG A 34 -5.92 2.40 -12.80
C ARG A 34 -6.19 2.91 -11.39
N TYR A 35 -5.27 2.60 -10.47
CA TYR A 35 -5.38 2.92 -9.05
C TYR A 35 -4.43 4.07 -8.68
N GLN A 36 -4.93 5.09 -8.01
CA GLN A 36 -4.15 6.27 -7.65
C GLN A 36 -4.48 6.78 -6.25
N PHE A 37 -3.45 7.08 -5.45
CA PHE A 37 -3.61 7.85 -4.22
C PHE A 37 -3.35 9.33 -4.49
N LYS A 38 -4.28 10.17 -4.00
CA LYS A 38 -4.17 11.63 -4.01
C LYS A 38 -4.07 12.10 -2.55
N GLY A 39 -2.89 12.54 -2.12
CA GLY A 39 -2.68 13.03 -0.74
C GLY A 39 -1.20 13.04 -0.36
N THR A 40 -0.91 12.65 0.89
CA THR A 40 0.45 12.55 1.45
C THR A 40 1.35 11.60 0.66
N VAL A 41 0.75 10.59 0.02
CA VAL A 41 1.42 9.61 -0.84
C VAL A 41 0.94 9.80 -2.28
N ARG A 42 1.89 9.88 -3.22
CA ARG A 42 1.62 9.96 -4.67
C ARG A 42 1.99 8.65 -5.35
N LEU A 43 1.08 7.68 -5.26
CA LEU A 43 1.20 6.38 -5.93
C LEU A 43 0.25 6.36 -7.14
N LYS A 44 0.76 5.94 -8.30
CA LYS A 44 -0.07 5.56 -9.45
C LYS A 44 0.36 4.17 -9.92
N MET A 45 -0.62 3.29 -10.10
CA MET A 45 -0.36 1.94 -10.56
C MET A 45 -1.55 1.35 -11.32
N TYR A 46 -1.27 0.38 -12.18
CA TYR A 46 -2.28 -0.55 -12.66
C TYR A 46 -2.48 -1.66 -11.62
N SER A 47 -3.75 -1.84 -11.28
CA SER A 47 -4.24 -2.75 -10.27
C SER A 47 -5.13 -3.81 -10.92
N LEU A 48 -5.22 -4.99 -10.30
CA LEU A 48 -6.03 -6.10 -10.81
C LEU A 48 -7.12 -6.46 -9.81
N ALA A 49 -8.32 -6.68 -10.32
CA ALA A 49 -9.41 -7.34 -9.62
C ALA A 49 -9.60 -8.72 -10.26
N TYR A 50 -9.26 -9.76 -9.50
CA TYR A 50 -9.39 -11.15 -9.94
C TYR A 50 -10.56 -11.82 -9.23
N LEU A 51 -11.40 -12.50 -10.01
CA LEU A 51 -12.53 -13.29 -9.54
C LEU A 51 -12.45 -14.68 -10.18
N SER A 52 -12.58 -15.71 -9.36
CA SER A 52 -12.72 -17.10 -9.82
C SER A 52 -13.81 -17.77 -9.00
N TYR A 53 -14.85 -18.25 -9.66
CA TYR A 53 -15.96 -18.95 -9.02
C TYR A 53 -16.41 -20.12 -9.90
N SER A 54 -16.67 -21.26 -9.28
CA SER A 54 -17.17 -22.46 -9.96
C SER A 54 -18.30 -23.09 -9.16
N SER A 55 -19.29 -23.63 -9.87
CA SER A 55 -20.44 -24.31 -9.32
C SER A 55 -20.66 -25.64 -10.03
N PRO A 56 -21.09 -26.70 -9.32
CA PRO A 56 -21.46 -27.96 -9.96
C PRO A 56 -22.75 -27.85 -10.80
N ALA A 57 -23.56 -26.81 -10.58
CA ALA A 57 -24.81 -26.59 -11.31
C ALA A 57 -24.63 -25.55 -12.43
N PRO A 58 -25.24 -25.74 -13.61
CA PRO A 58 -25.17 -24.78 -14.71
C PRO A 58 -25.76 -23.43 -14.29
N GLY A 59 -25.01 -22.36 -14.54
CA GLY A 59 -25.37 -21.00 -14.15
C GLY A 59 -25.95 -20.18 -15.29
N GLY A 60 -26.89 -19.30 -14.94
CA GLY A 60 -27.35 -18.21 -15.80
C GLY A 60 -26.82 -16.84 -15.37
N ALA A 61 -26.45 -16.68 -14.08
CA ALA A 61 -25.81 -15.45 -13.63
C ALA A 61 -24.92 -15.65 -12.40
N LEU A 62 -23.91 -14.79 -12.28
CA LEU A 62 -23.08 -14.65 -11.09
C LEU A 62 -23.14 -13.19 -10.63
N TYR A 63 -23.58 -12.98 -9.39
CA TYR A 63 -23.51 -11.69 -8.72
C TYR A 63 -22.41 -11.72 -7.66
N THR A 64 -21.57 -10.69 -7.65
CA THR A 64 -20.50 -10.53 -6.67
C THR A 64 -20.45 -9.09 -6.21
N ASP A 65 -20.31 -8.90 -4.91
CA ASP A 65 -20.09 -7.59 -4.29
C ASP A 65 -18.91 -7.73 -3.33
N GLY A 66 -17.87 -6.92 -3.55
CA GLY A 66 -16.61 -7.06 -2.85
C GLY A 66 -15.80 -5.79 -2.87
N GLU A 67 -14.77 -5.76 -2.03
CA GLU A 67 -13.91 -4.59 -1.86
C GLU A 67 -12.58 -4.77 -2.61
N LEU A 68 -12.08 -3.67 -3.19
CA LEU A 68 -10.75 -3.63 -3.78
C LEU A 68 -9.74 -3.11 -2.76
N VAL A 69 -9.07 -4.04 -2.08
CA VAL A 69 -8.16 -3.72 -0.97
C VAL A 69 -6.72 -3.69 -1.46
N LEU A 70 -5.98 -2.61 -1.19
CA LEU A 70 -4.53 -2.56 -1.43
C LEU A 70 -3.79 -3.54 -0.51
N GLN A 71 -2.91 -4.33 -1.07
CA GLN A 71 -1.96 -5.19 -0.37
C GLN A 71 -0.54 -4.65 -0.57
N GLN A 72 0.18 -4.48 0.54
CA GLN A 72 1.53 -3.93 0.55
C GLN A 72 2.49 -4.96 1.13
N ARG A 73 3.49 -5.38 0.35
CA ARG A 73 4.61 -6.23 0.83
C ARG A 73 5.70 -5.41 1.52
N SER A 74 5.84 -4.15 1.13
CA SER A 74 6.76 -3.20 1.75
C SER A 74 6.04 -1.86 1.99
N PRO A 75 6.43 -1.08 3.01
CA PRO A 75 5.89 0.26 3.20
C PRO A 75 6.26 1.16 2.02
N ILE A 76 5.38 2.10 1.69
CA ILE A 76 5.66 3.07 0.63
C ILE A 76 6.78 3.99 1.11
N THR A 77 7.92 3.95 0.41
CA THR A 77 9.17 4.55 0.84
C THR A 77 9.33 6.02 0.47
N ASP A 78 8.62 6.51 -0.55
CA ASP A 78 8.78 7.87 -1.03
C ASP A 78 7.42 8.58 -1.16
N ARG A 79 7.38 9.83 -0.69
CA ARG A 79 6.26 10.75 -0.95
C ARG A 79 6.34 11.33 -2.38
N LYS A 80 7.47 11.13 -3.08
CA LYS A 80 7.59 11.46 -4.51
C LYS A 80 6.70 10.55 -5.35
N TYR A 81 6.45 11.03 -6.57
CA TYR A 81 5.69 10.29 -7.57
C TYR A 81 6.33 8.92 -7.84
N ASN A 82 5.60 7.85 -7.51
CA ASN A 82 5.99 6.50 -7.87
C ASN A 82 5.10 5.99 -9.01
N GLY A 83 5.66 5.96 -10.21
CA GLY A 83 5.03 5.42 -11.42
C GLY A 83 5.61 4.07 -11.86
N LEU A 84 6.33 3.35 -10.98
CA LEU A 84 6.98 2.07 -11.33
C LEU A 84 5.99 1.03 -11.88
N TYR A 85 4.73 1.09 -11.44
CA TYR A 85 3.67 0.18 -11.86
C TYR A 85 2.60 0.89 -12.71
N ASP A 86 2.89 2.07 -13.26
CA ASP A 86 2.00 2.85 -14.14
C ASP A 86 2.11 2.39 -15.61
N SER A 87 2.25 1.08 -15.82
CA SER A 87 2.18 0.44 -17.14
C SER A 87 1.06 -0.60 -17.18
N PRO A 88 0.24 -0.63 -18.25
CA PRO A 88 -0.82 -1.62 -18.40
C PRO A 88 -0.21 -3.01 -18.53
N MET A 89 -0.82 -3.99 -17.85
CA MET A 89 -0.44 -5.41 -17.91
C MET A 89 -1.20 -6.16 -19.00
N LEU A 90 -2.45 -5.76 -19.24
CA LEU A 90 -3.26 -6.24 -20.33
C LEU A 90 -3.03 -5.33 -21.54
N SER A 91 -2.44 -5.86 -22.60
CA SER A 91 -2.35 -5.16 -23.89
C SER A 91 -3.74 -5.09 -24.52
N SER A 92 -4.19 -3.90 -24.92
CA SER A 92 -5.45 -3.70 -25.65
C SER A 92 -5.38 -4.14 -27.11
N ASN A 93 -4.22 -4.63 -27.56
CA ASN A 93 -4.06 -5.15 -28.91
C ASN A 93 -4.70 -6.54 -28.94
N SER A 94 -5.79 -6.69 -29.70
CA SER A 94 -6.48 -7.96 -29.90
C SER A 94 -5.44 -9.03 -30.27
N PRO A 95 -5.30 -10.14 -29.52
CA PRO A 95 -4.43 -11.22 -29.93
C PRO A 95 -4.93 -11.73 -31.28
N SER A 96 -4.09 -11.61 -32.32
CA SER A 96 -4.42 -12.21 -33.61
C SER A 96 -4.33 -13.73 -33.43
N PHE A 97 -5.44 -14.43 -33.65
CA PHE A 97 -5.52 -15.89 -33.58
C PHE A 97 -4.54 -16.58 -34.57
N VAL A 98 -4.02 -15.84 -35.54
CA VAL A 98 -3.23 -16.32 -36.68
C VAL A 98 -1.71 -16.38 -36.39
N GLN A 99 -1.20 -15.72 -35.34
CA GLN A 99 0.25 -15.59 -35.10
C GLN A 99 0.79 -16.37 -33.89
N ALA A 100 -0.04 -17.12 -33.17
CA ALA A 100 0.38 -17.85 -31.97
C ALA A 100 0.92 -19.26 -32.32
N VAL A 101 2.13 -19.34 -32.88
CA VAL A 101 2.87 -20.61 -33.06
C VAL A 101 3.54 -21.07 -31.74
N GLU A 102 3.65 -20.19 -30.75
CA GLU A 102 3.64 -20.54 -29.34
C GLU A 102 2.48 -19.78 -28.69
N GLY A 103 1.60 -20.47 -27.97
CA GLY A 103 0.35 -19.91 -27.46
C GLY A 103 0.59 -18.80 -26.43
N ALA A 104 0.73 -17.55 -26.90
CA ALA A 104 0.73 -16.28 -26.17
C ALA A 104 0.89 -16.43 -24.65
N THR A 105 2.08 -16.83 -24.19
CA THR A 105 2.39 -17.06 -22.77
C THR A 105 2.12 -15.79 -21.93
N GLU A 106 2.15 -14.62 -22.57
CA GLU A 106 1.85 -13.30 -22.01
C GLU A 106 0.36 -13.06 -21.70
N LEU A 107 -0.56 -13.81 -22.31
CA LEU A 107 -2.02 -13.70 -22.07
C LEU A 107 -2.58 -14.84 -21.21
N GLN A 108 -1.72 -15.76 -20.76
CA GLN A 108 -2.11 -16.77 -19.79
C GLN A 108 -2.36 -16.10 -18.44
N PHE A 109 -3.52 -16.36 -17.83
CA PHE A 109 -3.87 -15.79 -16.52
C PHE A 109 -2.78 -16.04 -15.47
N GLU A 110 -2.10 -17.19 -15.53
CA GLU A 110 -1.04 -17.55 -14.60
C GLU A 110 0.15 -16.59 -14.66
N SER A 111 0.65 -16.27 -15.85
CA SER A 111 1.82 -15.39 -16.01
C SER A 111 1.52 -13.94 -15.61
N ILE A 112 0.31 -13.47 -15.94
CA ILE A 112 -0.18 -12.14 -15.54
C ILE A 112 -0.32 -12.06 -14.02
N ILE A 113 -0.96 -13.06 -13.39
CA ILE A 113 -1.14 -13.08 -11.93
C ILE A 113 0.22 -13.19 -11.24
N LYS A 114 1.13 -14.04 -11.74
CA LYS A 114 2.49 -14.18 -11.17
C LYS A 114 3.25 -12.85 -11.20
N SER A 115 3.36 -12.23 -12.37
CA SER A 115 4.04 -10.93 -12.52
C SER A 115 3.38 -9.81 -11.70
N TYR A 116 2.06 -9.89 -11.49
CA TYR A 116 1.33 -8.97 -10.62
C TYR A 116 1.68 -9.20 -9.16
N LEU A 117 1.66 -10.44 -8.70
CA LEU A 117 1.95 -10.81 -7.32
C LEU A 117 3.41 -10.59 -6.94
N ASP A 118 4.35 -10.58 -7.90
CA ASP A 118 5.76 -10.23 -7.65
C ASP A 118 5.97 -8.75 -7.32
N ARG A 119 4.96 -7.89 -7.53
CA ARG A 119 5.02 -6.46 -7.19
C ARG A 119 5.00 -6.25 -5.67
N ASN A 120 5.57 -5.12 -5.25
CA ASN A 120 5.52 -4.70 -3.84
C ASN A 120 4.14 -4.17 -3.42
N TYR A 121 3.37 -3.66 -4.39
CA TYR A 121 2.04 -3.10 -4.20
C TYR A 121 1.08 -3.78 -5.17
N THR A 122 0.04 -4.39 -4.63
CA THR A 122 -1.02 -5.05 -5.37
C THR A 122 -2.37 -4.68 -4.77
N THR A 123 -3.46 -5.08 -5.42
CA THR A 123 -4.82 -5.01 -4.92
C THR A 123 -5.41 -6.40 -4.98
N ALA A 124 -6.23 -6.73 -4.01
CA ALA A 124 -7.02 -7.94 -4.01
C ALA A 124 -8.50 -7.56 -4.03
N TYR A 125 -9.26 -8.19 -4.92
CA TYR A 125 -10.72 -8.15 -4.87
C TYR A 125 -11.18 -9.17 -3.83
N GLN A 126 -11.72 -8.68 -2.72
CA GLN A 126 -12.20 -9.50 -1.62
C GLN A 126 -13.72 -9.53 -1.64
N ASN A 127 -14.28 -10.69 -1.99
CA ASN A 127 -15.71 -10.94 -1.95
C ASN A 127 -15.99 -12.12 -1.01
N ASN A 128 -16.89 -11.91 -0.06
CA ASN A 128 -17.27 -12.92 0.93
C ASN A 128 -18.52 -13.72 0.52
N PHE A 129 -19.40 -13.15 -0.32
CA PHE A 129 -20.72 -13.70 -0.62
C PHE A 129 -21.02 -13.68 -2.13
N PRO A 130 -20.33 -14.49 -2.95
CA PRO A 130 -20.72 -14.69 -4.33
C PRO A 130 -22.09 -15.39 -4.41
N VAL A 131 -22.99 -14.87 -5.25
CA VAL A 131 -24.33 -15.43 -5.46
C VAL A 131 -24.41 -16.04 -6.86
N TRP A 132 -24.50 -17.36 -6.92
CA TRP A 132 -24.72 -18.11 -8.16
C TRP A 132 -26.20 -18.31 -8.41
N LYS A 133 -26.67 -17.93 -9.59
CA LYS A 133 -28.05 -18.18 -10.03
C LYS A 133 -28.04 -19.27 -11.10
N PRO A 134 -28.64 -20.44 -10.83
CA PRO A 134 -28.80 -21.49 -11.84
C PRO A 134 -29.59 -20.98 -13.05
N GLY A 135 -29.30 -21.51 -14.24
CA GLY A 135 -29.99 -21.10 -15.45
C GLY A 135 -29.80 -22.08 -16.61
N PRO A 136 -30.59 -21.92 -17.69
CA PRO A 136 -30.65 -22.88 -18.80
C PRO A 136 -29.39 -22.91 -19.69
N GLY A 137 -28.32 -22.19 -19.34
CA GLY A 137 -27.03 -22.23 -20.05
C GLY A 137 -26.98 -21.48 -21.39
N ASN A 138 -28.10 -20.90 -21.86
CA ASN A 138 -28.16 -20.17 -23.13
C ASN A 138 -27.50 -18.77 -23.07
N SER A 139 -27.51 -18.18 -21.89
CA SER A 139 -26.87 -16.90 -21.63
C SER A 139 -26.35 -16.87 -20.20
N PHE A 140 -25.23 -16.19 -20.03
CA PHE A 140 -24.59 -16.02 -18.75
C PHE A 140 -24.32 -14.54 -18.49
N THR A 141 -24.77 -14.04 -17.35
CA THR A 141 -24.57 -12.65 -16.93
C THR A 141 -23.68 -12.58 -15.70
N LEU A 142 -22.53 -11.92 -15.84
CA LEU A 142 -21.63 -11.57 -14.73
C LEU A 142 -21.92 -10.14 -14.28
N ASN A 143 -22.38 -10.01 -13.03
CA ASN A 143 -22.56 -8.73 -12.36
C ASN A 143 -21.53 -8.62 -11.23
N MET A 144 -20.56 -7.74 -11.42
CA MET A 144 -19.47 -7.52 -10.49
C MET A 144 -19.58 -6.10 -9.93
N ARG A 145 -19.75 -6.00 -8.61
CA ARG A 145 -19.71 -4.73 -7.89
C ARG A 145 -18.41 -4.66 -7.10
N ILE A 146 -17.60 -3.65 -7.43
CA ILE A 146 -16.31 -3.38 -6.79
C ILE A 146 -16.47 -2.12 -5.95
N ARG A 147 -16.34 -2.27 -4.63
CA ARG A 147 -16.32 -1.16 -3.68
C ARG A 147 -14.89 -0.74 -3.43
N ILE A 148 -14.65 0.55 -3.46
CA ILE A 148 -13.36 1.14 -3.11
C ILE A 148 -13.45 1.51 -1.62
N PRO A 149 -12.64 0.88 -0.74
CA PRO A 149 -12.73 1.14 0.69
C PRO A 149 -12.35 2.60 0.98
N PRO A 150 -13.21 3.38 1.67
CA PRO A 150 -12.93 4.80 1.92
C PRO A 150 -11.78 5.00 2.92
N ASN A 151 -11.66 4.09 3.90
CA ASN A 151 -10.71 4.19 5.00
C ASN A 151 -9.73 3.01 5.00
N GLN A 152 -8.75 3.05 4.10
CA GLN A 152 -7.70 2.05 4.07
C GLN A 152 -6.43 2.52 4.79
N VAL A 153 -5.89 1.70 5.69
CA VAL A 153 -4.57 1.94 6.33
C VAL A 153 -3.47 1.66 5.32
N VAL A 154 -2.59 2.64 5.11
CA VAL A 154 -1.45 2.56 4.20
C VAL A 154 -0.16 2.76 4.98
N TRP A 155 0.76 1.81 4.88
CA TRP A 155 2.05 1.88 5.54
C TRP A 155 3.02 2.75 4.75
N ILE A 156 3.62 3.74 5.42
CA ILE A 156 4.57 4.69 4.84
C ILE A 156 5.86 4.62 5.64
N ARG A 157 7.01 4.53 4.96
CA ARG A 157 8.32 4.68 5.61
C ARG A 157 8.69 6.17 5.62
N PRO A 158 8.99 6.76 6.80
CA PRO A 158 9.41 8.15 6.88
C PRO A 158 10.77 8.37 6.21
N GLN A 159 11.00 9.58 5.69
CA GLN A 159 12.27 9.94 5.06
C GLN A 159 13.34 10.22 6.12
N VAL A 160 14.62 10.07 5.74
CA VAL A 160 15.76 10.31 6.64
C VAL A 160 15.70 11.70 7.30
N ILE A 161 15.28 12.73 6.56
CA ILE A 161 15.16 14.09 7.11
C ILE A 161 14.04 14.22 8.15
N GLU A 162 12.93 13.49 7.95
CA GLU A 162 11.82 13.45 8.89
C GLU A 162 12.25 12.71 10.17
N MET A 163 12.99 11.61 10.02
CA MET A 163 13.61 10.88 11.13
C MET A 163 14.62 11.77 11.88
N LEU A 164 15.47 12.53 11.17
CA LEU A 164 16.43 13.45 11.77
C LEU A 164 15.74 14.58 12.54
N LYS A 165 14.66 15.14 12.00
CA LYS A 165 13.83 16.15 12.68
C LYS A 165 13.31 15.61 14.01
N PHE A 166 12.75 14.39 14.02
CA PHE A 166 12.27 13.77 15.26
C PHE A 166 13.41 13.43 16.22
N GLY A 167 14.53 12.92 15.70
CA GLY A 167 15.72 12.63 16.51
C GLY A 167 16.29 13.88 17.17
N TRP A 168 16.31 15.02 16.49
CA TRP A 168 16.78 16.29 17.05
C TRP A 168 15.90 16.76 18.21
N ILE A 169 14.58 16.62 18.09
CA ILE A 169 13.63 16.97 19.15
C ILE A 169 13.85 16.08 20.38
N GLN A 170 14.02 14.78 20.18
CA GLN A 170 14.29 13.83 21.27
C GLN A 170 15.64 14.09 21.94
N PHE A 171 16.67 14.41 21.15
CA PHE A 171 17.99 14.78 21.66
C PHE A 171 17.91 16.02 22.55
N LEU A 172 17.24 17.08 22.10
CA LEU A 172 17.10 18.31 22.87
C LEU A 172 16.30 18.10 24.16
N ALA A 173 15.20 17.33 24.09
CA ALA A 173 14.40 16.99 25.27
C ALA A 173 15.22 16.23 26.32
N THR A 174 16.04 15.26 25.89
CA THR A 174 16.91 14.49 26.78
C THR A 174 18.04 15.36 27.34
N TYR A 175 18.62 16.23 26.51
CA TYR A 175 19.68 17.14 26.90
C TYR A 175 19.25 18.09 28.04
N VAL A 176 18.05 18.67 27.95
CA VAL A 176 17.54 19.59 28.99
C VAL A 176 17.41 18.89 30.34
N VAL A 177 16.88 17.66 30.36
CA VAL A 177 16.73 16.88 31.60
C VAL A 177 18.10 16.53 32.19
N LEU A 178 19.04 16.06 31.36
CA LEU A 178 20.39 15.74 31.82
C LEU A 178 21.13 16.99 32.33
N TRP A 179 21.04 18.11 31.61
CA TRP A 179 21.68 19.36 32.02
C TRP A 179 21.16 19.86 33.37
N TRP A 180 19.84 19.77 33.60
CA TRP A 180 19.24 20.09 34.89
C TRP A 180 19.75 19.16 36.00
N LEU A 181 19.79 17.84 35.75
CA LEU A 181 20.27 16.85 36.71
C LEU A 181 21.75 17.05 37.06
N PHE A 182 22.60 17.30 36.06
CA PHE A 182 24.02 17.59 36.28
C PHE A 182 24.22 18.87 37.07
N SER A 183 23.47 19.93 36.74
CA SER A 183 23.52 21.20 37.48
C SER A 183 23.11 21.01 38.94
N TRP A 184 22.08 20.20 39.20
CA TRP A 184 21.66 19.83 40.55
C TRP A 184 22.73 19.01 41.29
N LEU A 185 23.34 18.03 40.61
CA LEU A 185 24.40 17.19 41.19
C LEU A 185 25.67 18.00 41.52
N GLN A 186 26.07 18.92 40.63
CA GLN A 186 27.16 19.85 40.88
C GLN A 186 26.86 20.75 42.09
N PHE A 187 25.66 21.34 42.15
CA PHE A 187 25.23 22.13 43.29
C PHE A 187 25.30 21.33 44.59
N PHE A 188 24.79 20.09 44.58
CA PHE A 188 24.87 19.19 45.72
C PHE A 188 26.33 18.90 46.13
N ALA A 189 27.19 18.51 45.19
CA ALA A 189 28.59 18.18 45.46
C ALA A 189 29.36 19.35 46.08
N PHE A 190 29.20 20.57 45.54
CA PHE A 190 29.86 21.76 46.08
C PHE A 190 29.26 22.23 47.41
N ARG A 191 27.92 22.14 47.58
CA ARG A 191 27.26 22.56 48.82
C ARG A 191 27.64 21.68 50.00
N TYR A 192 27.74 20.37 49.80
CA TYR A 192 28.09 19.40 50.85
C TYR A 192 29.59 19.11 50.95
N ARG A 193 30.45 19.83 50.18
CA ARG A 193 31.91 19.67 50.17
C ARG A 193 32.36 18.21 49.98
N LEU A 194 31.70 17.49 49.09
CA LEU A 194 32.06 16.10 48.78
C LEU A 194 33.38 16.01 47.98
N VAL A 195 33.87 17.13 47.47
CA VAL A 195 35.10 17.23 46.68
C VAL A 195 35.99 18.30 47.30
N ASP A 196 37.27 17.98 47.48
CA ASP A 196 38.29 18.93 47.96
C ASP A 196 38.44 20.09 46.97
N SER A 197 38.04 21.29 47.39
CA SER A 197 38.25 22.50 46.61
C SER A 197 39.52 23.21 47.07
N ARG A 198 40.42 23.50 46.12
CA ARG A 198 41.60 24.35 46.35
C ARG A 198 41.38 25.70 45.70
N VAL A 199 41.60 26.78 46.44
CA VAL A 199 41.59 28.14 45.89
C VAL A 199 42.96 28.37 45.24
N ILE A 200 42.99 28.44 43.92
CA ILE A 200 44.15 28.92 43.17
C ILE A 200 43.88 30.39 42.88
N SER A 201 44.66 31.28 43.52
CA SER A 201 44.61 32.71 43.24
C SER A 201 45.52 33.01 42.04
N ASP A 202 44.99 33.61 40.97
CA ASP A 202 45.77 34.07 39.80
C ASP A 202 46.75 35.22 40.13
N VAL A 203 46.85 35.64 41.39
CA VAL A 203 47.70 36.75 41.86
C VAL A 203 49.08 36.27 42.33
N GLN A 204 49.40 34.97 42.28
CA GLN A 204 50.76 34.52 42.60
C GLN A 204 51.71 34.78 41.42
N PRO A 205 52.75 35.62 41.58
CA PRO A 205 53.74 35.78 40.53
C PRO A 205 54.45 34.43 40.32
N LYS A 206 54.47 33.98 39.07
CA LYS A 206 55.22 32.82 38.61
C LYS A 206 56.67 33.00 39.05
N ALA A 207 57.09 32.28 40.09
CA ALA A 207 58.48 32.26 40.51
C ALA A 207 59.32 31.75 39.33
N GLN A 208 60.00 32.66 38.64
CA GLN A 208 61.00 32.31 37.64
C GLN A 208 62.14 31.61 38.38
N ARG A 209 62.26 30.30 38.18
CA ARG A 209 63.47 29.57 38.53
C ARG A 209 64.50 29.85 37.43
N PHE A 210 65.59 30.53 37.81
CA PHE A 210 66.84 30.53 37.07
C PHE A 210 67.47 29.15 37.08
#